data_AF-A0A1V4VJJ6-F1
#
_entry.id   AF-A0A1V4VJJ6-F1
#
_cell.length_a   1.000
_cell.length_b   1.000
_cell.length_c   1.000
_cell.angle_alpha   90.00
_cell.angle_beta   90.00
_cell.angle_gamma   90.00
#
_symmetry.space_group_name_H-M   'P 1'
#
loop_
_entity.id
_entity.type
_entity.pdbx_description
1 polymer ?
#
loop_
_entity_poly.entity_id
_entity_poly.type
_entity_poly.pdbx_seq_one_letter_code
_entity_poly.pdbx_strand_id
1 'polypeptide(L)'
;MSDFLFSKLKPFPSLFEDLQKIQMFCKELWKQKLMIWFTNHDYKHSEEIIYILEQILKPLEPYQREFLNEHELFILLSSAYLHDIGMQNLKINNISIDQLTTEHYKYIRKKHAEESYNIIIRSIMDSISRDEIRLPKIDADYIPYLALISKGHSTDYFNDVIYLFQFEEYNTIKNRDIRGKLLTSLLMLADELDLTRNRVDMTLLEQINLSSLSKIHWFKHYYTQKIYISNKTIYVQLVFPDKSNDYKSLFEKMIRKKIEEQLDRINTILADSTNGLLSFKNKIEITISINQYISNRSFPAELLKELKKQVFHNTPKPIDDALKEYIENKKALFKGNTCY
;
A
#
# COMPACT_ATOMS: atom_id res chain seq x y z
N MET A 1 8.25 1.13 -19.21
CA MET A 1 7.10 0.92 -18.32
C MET A 1 6.38 -0.30 -18.84
N SER A 2 5.97 -1.22 -17.97
CA SER A 2 5.23 -2.38 -18.45
C SER A 2 3.83 -1.92 -18.89
N ASP A 3 3.43 -2.32 -20.09
CA ASP A 3 2.27 -1.77 -20.80
C ASP A 3 1.00 -2.64 -20.64
N PHE A 4 1.06 -3.75 -19.89
CA PHE A 4 0.02 -4.76 -19.89
C PHE A 4 -1.31 -4.22 -19.36
N LEU A 5 -1.34 -3.67 -18.15
CA LEU A 5 -2.58 -3.15 -17.55
C LEU A 5 -3.06 -1.90 -18.30
N PHE A 6 -2.15 -0.99 -18.65
CA PHE A 6 -2.51 0.19 -19.43
C PHE A 6 -3.10 -0.16 -20.80
N SER A 7 -2.58 -1.18 -21.49
CA SER A 7 -3.09 -1.62 -22.79
C SER A 7 -4.54 -2.10 -22.74
N LYS A 8 -4.98 -2.65 -21.60
CA LYS A 8 -6.37 -3.08 -21.40
C LYS A 8 -7.32 -1.93 -21.13
N LEU A 9 -6.82 -0.79 -20.64
CA LEU A 9 -7.62 0.41 -20.40
C LEU A 9 -7.68 1.35 -21.62
N LYS A 10 -6.65 1.34 -22.50
CA LYS A 10 -6.58 2.16 -23.72
C LYS A 10 -7.85 2.13 -24.61
N PRO A 11 -8.57 0.99 -24.77
CA PRO A 11 -9.83 0.95 -25.53
C PRO A 11 -10.98 1.76 -24.93
N PHE A 12 -10.82 2.33 -23.72
CA PHE A 12 -11.83 3.13 -23.02
C PHE A 12 -11.29 4.57 -22.83
N PRO A 13 -11.37 5.44 -23.85
CA PRO A 13 -10.64 6.71 -23.89
C PRO A 13 -10.93 7.61 -22.69
N SER A 14 -12.19 7.72 -22.27
CA SER A 14 -12.56 8.56 -21.12
C SER A 14 -11.88 8.11 -19.82
N LEU A 15 -11.87 6.81 -19.54
CA LEU A 15 -11.21 6.27 -18.33
C LEU A 15 -9.70 6.42 -18.41
N PHE A 16 -9.13 6.20 -19.59
CA PHE A 16 -7.71 6.32 -19.82
C PHE A 16 -7.22 7.77 -19.67
N GLU A 17 -7.96 8.75 -20.22
CA GLU A 17 -7.69 10.18 -20.06
C GLU A 17 -7.78 10.62 -18.59
N ASP A 18 -8.79 10.15 -17.86
CA ASP A 18 -8.92 10.47 -16.44
C ASP A 18 -7.79 9.85 -15.60
N LEU A 19 -7.35 8.63 -15.92
CA LEU A 19 -6.17 8.02 -15.30
C LEU A 19 -4.90 8.85 -15.58
N GLN A 20 -4.73 9.36 -16.80
CA GLN A 20 -3.60 10.23 -17.15
C GLN A 20 -3.63 11.55 -16.37
N LYS A 21 -4.82 12.14 -16.15
CA LYS A 21 -4.97 13.34 -15.30
C LYS A 21 -4.55 13.05 -13.86
N ILE A 22 -4.98 11.92 -13.30
CA ILE A 22 -4.58 11.48 -11.94
C ILE A 22 -3.07 11.27 -11.87
N GLN A 23 -2.50 10.56 -12.85
CA GLN A 23 -1.06 10.32 -12.91
C GLN A 23 -0.26 11.63 -12.95
N MET A 24 -0.67 12.58 -13.79
CA MET A 24 -0.01 13.88 -13.90
C MET A 24 -0.16 14.70 -12.62
N PHE A 25 -1.35 14.71 -12.03
CA PHE A 25 -1.59 15.32 -10.73
C PHE A 25 -0.66 14.77 -9.65
N CYS A 26 -0.54 13.44 -9.50
CA CYS A 26 0.36 12.85 -8.52
C CYS A 26 1.82 13.16 -8.84
N LYS A 27 2.24 13.12 -10.11
CA LYS A 27 3.59 13.52 -10.52
C LYS A 27 3.94 14.94 -10.08
N GLU A 28 3.01 15.89 -10.23
CA GLU A 28 3.19 17.27 -9.78
C GLU A 28 3.19 17.39 -8.25
N LEU A 29 2.23 16.76 -7.57
CA LEU A 29 2.11 16.77 -6.11
C LEU A 29 3.40 16.26 -5.43
N TRP A 30 3.99 15.19 -5.97
CA TRP A 30 5.18 14.56 -5.41
C TRP A 30 6.50 15.27 -5.76
N LYS A 31 6.48 16.36 -6.55
CA LYS A 31 7.69 17.18 -6.78
C LYS A 31 8.21 17.83 -5.50
N GLN A 32 7.30 18.20 -4.60
CA GLN A 32 7.63 18.74 -3.28
C GLN A 32 7.30 17.68 -2.22
N LYS A 33 8.32 16.92 -1.82
CA LYS A 33 8.16 15.89 -0.78
C LYS A 33 8.13 16.56 0.59
N LEU A 34 6.96 16.62 1.21
CA LEU A 34 6.83 17.20 2.55
C LEU A 34 7.39 16.27 3.64
N MET A 35 7.53 14.97 3.37
CA MET A 35 7.96 13.98 4.35
C MET A 35 9.16 13.14 3.91
N ILE A 36 10.29 13.80 3.63
CA ILE A 36 11.55 13.16 3.16
C ILE A 36 12.14 12.11 4.12
N TRP A 37 11.65 12.04 5.35
CA TRP A 37 12.12 11.12 6.40
C TRP A 37 11.44 9.74 6.38
N PHE A 38 10.40 9.59 5.56
CA PHE A 38 9.89 8.28 5.18
C PHE A 38 10.63 7.77 3.92
N THR A 39 10.38 6.52 3.55
CA THR A 39 10.83 5.97 2.27
C THR A 39 10.26 6.78 1.10
N ASN A 40 10.79 6.58 -0.09
CA ASN A 40 10.41 7.38 -1.25
C ASN A 40 8.99 7.05 -1.75
N HIS A 41 7.99 7.85 -1.38
CA HIS A 41 6.59 7.74 -1.82
C HIS A 41 6.27 8.57 -3.09
N ASP A 42 7.25 8.87 -3.94
CA ASP A 42 6.98 9.59 -5.19
C ASP A 42 6.26 8.75 -6.25
N TYR A 43 5.96 9.33 -7.41
CA TYR A 43 5.23 8.64 -8.48
C TYR A 43 5.88 7.33 -8.94
N LYS A 44 7.20 7.12 -8.74
CA LYS A 44 7.86 5.86 -9.11
C LYS A 44 7.41 4.71 -8.22
N HIS A 45 7.03 4.99 -6.98
CA HIS A 45 6.38 4.02 -6.10
C HIS A 45 5.08 3.50 -6.71
N SER A 46 4.21 4.41 -7.16
CA SER A 46 2.98 4.02 -7.84
C SER A 46 3.25 3.21 -9.11
N GLU A 47 4.29 3.55 -9.87
CA GLU A 47 4.71 2.76 -11.04
C GLU A 47 5.19 1.34 -10.68
N GLU A 48 5.91 1.19 -9.56
CA GLU A 48 6.35 -0.12 -9.05
C GLU A 48 5.17 -0.93 -8.53
N ILE A 49 4.23 -0.31 -7.79
CA ILE A 49 2.98 -0.96 -7.37
C ILE A 49 2.23 -1.47 -8.60
N ILE A 50 2.09 -0.66 -9.64
CA ILE A 50 1.42 -1.08 -10.88
C ILE A 50 2.17 -2.26 -11.52
N TYR A 51 3.50 -2.21 -11.58
CA TYR A 51 4.32 -3.32 -12.08
C TYR A 51 4.09 -4.62 -11.28
N ILE A 52 4.00 -4.54 -9.96
CA ILE A 52 3.69 -5.70 -9.10
C ILE A 52 2.25 -6.19 -9.36
N LEU A 53 1.28 -5.29 -9.46
CA LEU A 53 -0.11 -5.63 -9.80
C LEU A 53 -0.20 -6.38 -11.14
N GLU A 54 0.62 -6.01 -12.13
CA GLU A 54 0.65 -6.75 -13.40
C GLU A 54 1.09 -8.20 -13.19
N GLN A 55 2.11 -8.44 -12.36
CA GLN A 55 2.57 -9.80 -12.06
C GLN A 55 1.53 -10.60 -11.28
N ILE A 56 0.81 -9.96 -10.35
CA ILE A 56 -0.30 -10.57 -9.59
C ILE A 56 -1.44 -10.97 -10.53
N LEU A 57 -1.80 -10.10 -11.47
CA LEU A 57 -2.97 -10.25 -12.34
C LEU A 57 -2.69 -11.07 -13.61
N LYS A 58 -1.43 -11.23 -14.01
CA LYS A 58 -1.03 -11.99 -15.21
C LYS A 58 -1.64 -13.40 -15.30
N PRO A 59 -1.73 -14.20 -14.21
CA PRO A 59 -2.38 -15.51 -14.26
C PRO A 59 -3.87 -15.48 -14.65
N LEU A 60 -4.54 -14.33 -14.49
CA LEU A 60 -5.94 -14.14 -14.84
C LEU A 60 -6.12 -13.73 -16.31
N GLU A 61 -5.05 -13.40 -17.03
CA GLU A 61 -5.13 -12.90 -18.41
C GLU A 61 -5.93 -13.80 -19.36
N PRO A 62 -5.78 -15.15 -19.34
CA PRO A 62 -6.57 -16.03 -20.20
C PRO A 62 -8.06 -16.11 -19.83
N TYR A 63 -8.45 -15.62 -18.65
CA TYR A 63 -9.76 -15.79 -18.04
C TYR A 63 -10.52 -14.46 -18.01
N GLN A 64 -11.06 -14.05 -19.17
CA GLN A 64 -11.63 -12.71 -19.35
C GLN A 64 -12.76 -12.36 -18.36
N ARG A 65 -13.53 -13.35 -17.89
CA ARG A 65 -14.61 -13.13 -16.91
C ARG A 65 -14.08 -12.88 -15.51
N GLU A 66 -13.00 -13.55 -15.13
CA GLU A 66 -12.37 -13.45 -13.83
C GLU A 66 -11.36 -12.28 -13.77
N PHE A 67 -10.85 -11.83 -14.92
CA PHE A 67 -10.04 -10.61 -15.03
C PHE A 67 -10.84 -9.36 -14.63
N LEU A 68 -10.15 -8.26 -14.32
CA LEU A 68 -10.78 -6.98 -13.97
C LEU A 68 -11.51 -6.37 -15.17
N ASN A 69 -12.72 -5.86 -14.97
CA ASN A 69 -13.38 -5.04 -15.98
C ASN A 69 -12.71 -3.64 -16.07
N GLU A 70 -13.11 -2.85 -17.06
CA GLU A 70 -12.55 -1.52 -17.34
C GLU A 70 -12.67 -0.53 -16.18
N HIS A 71 -13.79 -0.57 -15.44
CA HIS A 71 -14.01 0.30 -14.29
C HIS A 71 -13.18 -0.17 -13.09
N GLU A 72 -13.14 -1.47 -12.82
CA GLU A 72 -12.29 -2.05 -11.78
C GLU A 72 -10.81 -1.75 -12.02
N LEU A 73 -10.37 -1.86 -13.27
CA LEU A 73 -9.00 -1.57 -13.67
C LEU A 73 -8.68 -0.07 -13.52
N PHE A 74 -9.58 0.81 -13.97
CA PHE A 74 -9.45 2.25 -13.76
C PHE A 74 -9.35 2.60 -12.27
N ILE A 75 -10.25 2.06 -11.45
CA ILE A 75 -10.30 2.29 -10.00
C ILE A 75 -8.99 1.82 -9.35
N LEU A 76 -8.53 0.59 -9.65
CA LEU A 76 -7.32 0.04 -9.05
C LEU A 76 -6.07 0.84 -9.41
N LEU A 77 -5.88 1.20 -10.70
CA LEU A 77 -4.73 1.98 -11.15
C LEU A 77 -4.76 3.41 -10.57
N SER A 78 -5.94 4.01 -10.50
CA SER A 78 -6.11 5.33 -9.90
C SER A 78 -5.82 5.31 -8.40
N SER A 79 -6.31 4.30 -7.67
CA SER A 79 -6.00 4.10 -6.26
C SER A 79 -4.51 3.83 -6.03
N ALA A 80 -3.81 3.13 -6.92
CA ALA A 80 -2.35 2.97 -6.82
C ALA A 80 -1.60 4.32 -6.87
N TYR A 81 -2.11 5.31 -7.60
CA TYR A 81 -1.57 6.67 -7.59
C TYR A 81 -1.99 7.50 -6.38
N LEU A 82 -3.20 7.26 -5.85
CA LEU A 82 -3.82 8.11 -4.83
C LEU A 82 -3.66 7.60 -3.38
N HIS A 83 -3.32 6.33 -3.17
CA HIS A 83 -3.40 5.68 -1.84
C HIS A 83 -2.60 6.39 -0.74
N ASP A 84 -1.48 7.03 -1.11
CA ASP A 84 -0.56 7.68 -0.19
C ASP A 84 -0.57 9.21 -0.22
N ILE A 85 -1.50 9.84 -0.94
CA ILE A 85 -1.57 11.32 -1.01
C ILE A 85 -1.78 11.97 0.37
N GLY A 86 -2.37 11.24 1.33
CA GLY A 86 -2.50 11.66 2.72
C GLY A 86 -1.17 11.94 3.41
N MET A 87 -0.07 11.32 2.96
CA MET A 87 1.28 11.64 3.43
C MET A 87 1.70 13.07 3.10
N GLN A 88 1.02 13.76 2.16
CA GLN A 88 1.29 15.16 1.85
C GLN A 88 0.46 16.14 2.70
N ASN A 89 -0.54 15.67 3.45
CA ASN A 89 -1.42 16.55 4.24
C ASN A 89 -1.29 16.35 5.76
N LEU A 90 -0.60 15.32 6.21
CA LEU A 90 -0.37 15.05 7.63
C LEU A 90 0.73 15.97 8.24
N LYS A 91 0.47 17.27 8.30
CA LYS A 91 1.35 18.20 9.00
C LYS A 91 1.25 17.97 10.52
N ILE A 92 2.36 17.65 11.17
CA ILE A 92 2.45 17.77 12.63
C ILE A 92 2.90 19.20 12.92
N ASN A 93 1.94 20.06 13.27
CA ASN A 93 2.19 21.48 13.46
C ASN A 93 3.32 21.73 14.48
N ASN A 94 4.21 22.67 14.15
CA ASN A 94 5.26 23.22 15.03
C ASN A 94 6.33 22.23 15.51
N ILE A 95 6.53 21.09 14.83
CA ILE A 95 7.61 20.15 15.14
C ILE A 95 8.56 20.10 13.94
N SER A 96 9.82 20.46 14.16
CA SER A 96 10.84 20.31 13.12
C SER A 96 11.14 18.83 12.86
N ILE A 97 11.67 18.51 11.68
CA ILE A 97 11.96 17.13 11.27
C ILE A 97 12.82 16.40 12.31
N ASP A 98 13.83 17.09 12.85
CA ASP A 98 14.78 16.54 13.83
C ASP A 98 14.16 16.27 15.20
N GLN A 99 12.93 16.73 15.42
CA GLN A 99 12.16 16.58 16.67
C GLN A 99 11.06 15.51 16.55
N LEU A 100 10.91 14.86 15.39
CA LEU A 100 9.93 13.80 15.22
C LEU A 100 10.29 12.56 16.07
N THR A 101 9.45 12.27 17.06
CA THR A 101 9.59 11.09 17.92
C THR A 101 9.04 9.84 17.24
N THR A 102 9.41 8.65 17.72
CA THR A 102 8.86 7.37 17.23
C THR A 102 7.33 7.34 17.23
N GLU A 103 6.67 7.98 18.20
CA GLU A 103 5.20 8.03 18.27
C GLU A 103 4.60 8.91 17.17
N HIS A 104 5.28 10.01 16.79
CA HIS A 104 4.87 10.82 15.63
C HIS A 104 4.95 10.02 14.32
N TYR A 105 6.03 9.25 14.13
CA TYR A 105 6.15 8.36 12.95
C TYR A 105 5.04 7.30 12.93
N LYS A 106 4.73 6.69 14.07
CA LYS A 106 3.63 5.73 14.18
C LYS A 106 2.28 6.38 13.89
N TYR A 107 2.04 7.59 14.39
CA TYR A 107 0.82 8.33 14.14
C TYR A 107 0.61 8.60 12.65
N ILE A 108 1.63 9.12 11.96
CA ILE A 108 1.56 9.39 10.51
C ILE A 108 1.30 8.09 9.75
N ARG A 109 2.08 7.03 10.03
CA ARG A 109 1.87 5.71 9.40
C ARG A 109 0.50 5.13 9.68
N LYS A 110 -0.10 5.41 10.83
CA LYS A 110 -1.46 4.95 11.14
C LYS A 110 -2.53 5.76 10.40
N LYS A 111 -2.32 7.07 10.22
CA LYS A 111 -3.35 7.99 9.73
C LYS A 111 -3.31 8.29 8.24
N HIS A 112 -2.21 8.03 7.54
CA HIS A 112 -2.06 8.44 6.14
C HIS A 112 -3.16 7.92 5.21
N ALA A 113 -3.55 6.65 5.33
CA ALA A 113 -4.60 6.07 4.50
C ALA A 113 -5.98 6.70 4.75
N GLU A 114 -6.29 7.05 6.00
CA GLU A 114 -7.50 7.81 6.34
C GLU A 114 -7.44 9.25 5.82
N GLU A 115 -6.25 9.86 5.81
CA GLU A 115 -6.11 11.19 5.24
C GLU A 115 -6.20 11.18 3.71
N SER A 116 -5.68 10.16 3.03
CA SER A 116 -5.90 9.95 1.60
C SER A 116 -7.40 9.85 1.29
N TYR A 117 -8.15 9.08 2.10
CA TYR A 117 -9.61 9.02 2.00
C TYR A 117 -10.25 10.41 2.13
N ASN A 118 -9.87 11.18 3.16
CA ASN A 118 -10.43 12.50 3.40
C ASN A 118 -10.18 13.47 2.23
N ILE A 119 -8.95 13.47 1.69
CA ILE A 119 -8.59 14.30 0.53
C ILE A 119 -9.44 13.93 -0.69
N ILE A 120 -9.60 12.63 -0.96
CA ILE A 120 -10.37 12.14 -2.11
C ILE A 120 -11.85 12.49 -1.96
N ILE A 121 -12.46 12.28 -0.79
CA ILE A 121 -13.87 12.63 -0.55
C ILE A 121 -14.10 14.14 -0.60
N ARG A 122 -13.17 14.97 -0.10
CA ARG A 122 -13.31 16.44 -0.18
C ARG A 122 -13.31 16.97 -1.61
N SER A 123 -12.78 16.22 -2.59
CA SER A 123 -12.75 16.66 -3.99
C SER A 123 -14.12 16.89 -4.62
N ILE A 124 -15.19 16.34 -4.03
CA ILE A 124 -16.59 16.54 -4.44
C ILE A 124 -17.34 17.56 -3.56
N MET A 125 -16.68 18.16 -2.57
CA MET A 125 -17.27 19.20 -1.73
C MET A 125 -17.03 20.58 -2.36
N ASP A 126 -18.06 21.44 -2.41
CA ASP A 126 -17.98 22.77 -3.03
C ASP A 126 -17.09 23.77 -2.25
N SER A 127 -16.77 23.48 -0.99
CA SER A 127 -15.98 24.33 -0.11
C SER A 127 -14.60 23.72 0.18
N ILE A 128 -13.64 23.94 -0.72
CA ILE A 128 -12.23 23.60 -0.50
C ILE A 128 -11.47 24.91 -0.25
N SER A 129 -10.69 24.98 0.83
CA SER A 129 -9.83 26.16 1.08
C SER A 129 -8.70 26.25 0.03
N ARG A 130 -8.13 27.44 -0.18
CA ARG A 130 -7.13 27.68 -1.25
C ARG A 130 -5.86 26.81 -1.14
N ASP A 131 -5.54 26.31 0.05
CA ASP A 131 -4.30 25.59 0.33
C ASP A 131 -4.47 24.06 0.40
N GLU A 132 -5.65 23.55 0.07
CA GLU A 132 -5.96 22.11 0.12
C GLU A 132 -5.61 21.38 -1.19
N ILE A 133 -5.23 20.11 -1.03
CA ILE A 133 -4.94 19.21 -2.15
C ILE A 133 -6.25 18.95 -2.91
N ARG A 134 -6.33 19.41 -4.16
CA ARG A 134 -7.51 19.23 -5.03
C ARG A 134 -7.22 18.24 -6.14
N LEU A 135 -7.97 17.15 -6.18
CA LEU A 135 -7.90 16.17 -7.26
C LEU A 135 -8.30 16.80 -8.62
N PRO A 136 -7.78 16.28 -9.74
CA PRO A 136 -8.30 16.64 -11.05
C PRO A 136 -9.79 16.29 -11.14
N LYS A 137 -10.54 17.00 -11.98
CA LYS A 137 -11.96 16.70 -12.19
C LYS A 137 -12.07 15.30 -12.79
N ILE A 138 -12.68 14.40 -12.01
CA ILE A 138 -13.04 13.03 -12.38
C ILE A 138 -14.53 12.83 -12.08
N ASP A 139 -15.14 11.84 -12.72
CA ASP A 139 -16.55 11.52 -12.49
C ASP A 139 -16.78 11.14 -11.01
N ALA A 140 -17.77 11.79 -10.40
CA ALA A 140 -18.07 11.69 -8.97
C ALA A 140 -18.46 10.26 -8.56
N ASP A 141 -18.99 9.45 -9.48
CA ASP A 141 -19.35 8.06 -9.21
C ASP A 141 -18.14 7.20 -8.80
N TYR A 142 -16.93 7.55 -9.21
CA TYR A 142 -15.71 6.80 -8.85
C TYR A 142 -15.15 7.19 -7.47
N ILE A 143 -15.50 8.38 -6.96
CA ILE A 143 -14.88 8.96 -5.77
C ILE A 143 -15.01 8.07 -4.52
N PRO A 144 -16.18 7.47 -4.21
CA PRO A 144 -16.31 6.57 -3.07
C PRO A 144 -15.38 5.36 -3.18
N TYR A 145 -15.27 4.76 -4.37
CA TYR A 145 -14.41 3.60 -4.61
C TYR A 145 -12.93 3.95 -4.44
N LEU A 146 -12.49 5.04 -5.07
CA LEU A 146 -11.11 5.51 -4.97
C LEU A 146 -10.74 5.82 -3.52
N ALA A 147 -11.63 6.47 -2.77
CA ALA A 147 -11.41 6.81 -1.37
C ALA A 147 -11.33 5.55 -0.50
N LEU A 148 -12.30 4.64 -0.63
CA LEU A 148 -12.36 3.42 0.18
C LEU A 148 -11.19 2.49 -0.07
N ILE A 149 -10.83 2.23 -1.33
CA ILE A 149 -9.69 1.38 -1.67
C ILE A 149 -8.38 2.04 -1.20
N SER A 150 -8.24 3.36 -1.38
CA SER A 150 -7.09 4.11 -0.83
C SER A 150 -7.04 4.06 0.70
N LYS A 151 -8.17 4.01 1.41
CA LYS A 151 -8.17 3.81 2.86
C LYS A 151 -7.78 2.39 3.24
N GLY A 152 -8.32 1.42 2.50
CA GLY A 152 -8.25 0.00 2.82
C GLY A 152 -6.90 -0.63 2.53
N HIS A 153 -6.00 0.03 1.79
CA HIS A 153 -4.65 -0.50 1.57
C HIS A 153 -3.88 -0.68 2.89
N SER A 154 -4.20 0.10 3.94
CA SER A 154 -3.53 0.00 5.23
C SER A 154 -4.12 -1.11 6.10
N THR A 155 -3.25 -1.75 6.88
CA THR A 155 -3.66 -2.84 7.80
C THR A 155 -4.68 -2.38 8.85
N ASP A 156 -4.62 -1.13 9.29
CA ASP A 156 -5.50 -0.58 10.33
C ASP A 156 -6.95 -0.40 9.85
N TYR A 157 -7.17 -0.14 8.56
CA TYR A 157 -8.50 0.16 8.01
C TYR A 157 -9.04 -0.91 7.05
N PHE A 158 -8.24 -1.93 6.70
CA PHE A 158 -8.61 -2.95 5.74
C PHE A 158 -9.95 -3.62 6.07
N ASN A 159 -10.12 -4.13 7.28
CA ASN A 159 -11.33 -4.85 7.67
C ASN A 159 -12.58 -3.94 7.62
N ASP A 160 -12.44 -2.67 7.99
CA ASP A 160 -13.51 -1.68 7.92
C ASP A 160 -13.97 -1.49 6.47
N VAL A 161 -13.02 -1.36 5.56
CA VAL A 161 -13.28 -1.17 4.13
C VAL A 161 -13.87 -2.43 3.51
N ILE A 162 -13.35 -3.62 3.85
CA ILE A 162 -13.92 -4.90 3.40
C ILE A 162 -15.36 -5.07 3.87
N TYR A 163 -15.68 -4.61 5.09
CA TYR A 163 -17.05 -4.60 5.59
C TYR A 163 -17.95 -3.65 4.81
N LEU A 164 -17.48 -2.44 4.47
CA LEU A 164 -18.25 -1.49 3.65
C LEU A 164 -18.56 -2.05 2.26
N PHE A 165 -17.62 -2.77 1.63
CA PHE A 165 -17.87 -3.47 0.36
C PHE A 165 -18.79 -4.71 0.48
N GLN A 166 -19.49 -4.91 1.60
CA GLN A 166 -20.58 -5.88 1.71
C GLN A 166 -21.94 -5.25 1.35
N PHE A 167 -22.06 -3.92 1.33
CA PHE A 167 -23.30 -3.22 1.04
C PHE A 167 -23.53 -3.09 -0.47
N GLU A 168 -24.78 -3.26 -0.91
CA GLU A 168 -25.17 -3.27 -2.32
C GLU A 168 -24.82 -1.99 -3.08
N GLU A 169 -24.82 -0.85 -2.39
CA GLU A 169 -24.49 0.47 -2.96
C GLU A 169 -23.06 0.55 -3.54
N TYR A 170 -22.14 -0.32 -3.08
CA TYR A 170 -20.76 -0.38 -3.57
C TYR A 170 -20.51 -1.58 -4.49
N ASN A 171 -21.55 -2.30 -4.91
CA ASN A 171 -21.38 -3.47 -5.77
C ASN A 171 -21.40 -3.13 -7.27
N THR A 172 -21.86 -1.93 -7.66
CA THR A 172 -21.97 -1.57 -9.07
C THR A 172 -21.62 -0.10 -9.33
N ILE A 173 -21.04 0.15 -10.50
CA ILE A 173 -20.83 1.49 -11.05
C ILE A 173 -21.18 1.48 -12.54
N LYS A 174 -21.94 2.46 -13.02
CA LYS A 174 -22.39 2.54 -14.43
C LYS A 174 -22.93 1.20 -14.98
N ASN A 175 -23.71 0.46 -14.18
CA ASN A 175 -24.26 -0.87 -14.50
C ASN A 175 -23.22 -1.99 -14.70
N ARG A 176 -22.06 -1.87 -14.06
CA ARG A 176 -20.98 -2.87 -14.09
C ARG A 176 -20.64 -3.27 -12.67
N ASP A 177 -20.50 -4.57 -12.44
CA ASP A 177 -20.16 -5.11 -11.12
C ASP A 177 -18.75 -4.66 -10.70
N ILE A 178 -18.58 -4.34 -9.42
CA ILE A 178 -17.31 -3.94 -8.82
C ILE A 178 -16.97 -4.87 -7.67
N ARG A 179 -15.84 -5.56 -7.77
CA ARG A 179 -15.29 -6.38 -6.69
C ARG A 179 -14.40 -5.54 -5.77
N GLY A 180 -14.98 -4.58 -5.05
CA GLY A 180 -14.21 -3.65 -4.21
C GLY A 180 -13.29 -4.34 -3.19
N LYS A 181 -13.71 -5.50 -2.65
CA LYS A 181 -12.88 -6.34 -1.76
C LYS A 181 -11.62 -6.87 -2.46
N LEU A 182 -11.76 -7.32 -3.72
CA LEU A 182 -10.64 -7.76 -4.55
C LEU A 182 -9.68 -6.60 -4.81
N LEU A 183 -10.19 -5.44 -5.23
CA LEU A 183 -9.34 -4.28 -5.54
C LEU A 183 -8.54 -3.79 -4.31
N THR A 184 -9.19 -3.74 -3.15
CA THR A 184 -8.53 -3.41 -1.87
C THR A 184 -7.44 -4.41 -1.52
N SER A 185 -7.72 -5.71 -1.69
CA SER A 185 -6.78 -6.79 -1.43
C SER A 185 -5.57 -6.77 -2.36
N LEU A 186 -5.79 -6.48 -3.65
CA LEU A 186 -4.74 -6.35 -4.66
C LEU A 186 -3.80 -5.18 -4.35
N LEU A 187 -4.37 -4.01 -4.03
CA LEU A 187 -3.57 -2.82 -3.70
C LEU A 187 -2.75 -3.03 -2.42
N MET A 188 -3.35 -3.57 -1.37
CA MET A 188 -2.65 -3.90 -0.12
C MET A 188 -1.44 -4.82 -0.38
N LEU A 189 -1.63 -5.89 -1.17
CA LEU A 189 -0.55 -6.82 -1.47
C LEU A 189 0.55 -6.15 -2.29
N ALA A 190 0.18 -5.39 -3.32
CA ALA A 190 1.15 -4.75 -4.20
C ALA A 190 2.00 -3.71 -3.47
N ASP A 191 1.37 -2.90 -2.60
CA ASP A 191 2.09 -1.94 -1.74
C ASP A 191 3.04 -2.65 -0.76
N GLU A 192 2.58 -3.73 -0.09
CA GLU A 192 3.43 -4.49 0.83
C GLU A 192 4.65 -5.12 0.12
N LEU A 193 4.54 -5.42 -1.17
CA LEU A 193 5.60 -6.02 -1.97
C LEU A 193 6.55 -4.98 -2.59
N ASP A 194 6.25 -3.68 -2.55
CA ASP A 194 7.22 -2.65 -2.94
C ASP A 194 8.23 -2.38 -1.81
N LEU A 195 9.09 -3.37 -1.57
CA LEU A 195 10.13 -3.34 -0.56
C LEU A 195 11.51 -3.08 -1.13
N THR A 196 11.66 -2.79 -2.42
CA THR A 196 12.99 -2.78 -3.06
C THR A 196 13.84 -1.58 -2.60
N ARG A 197 15.16 -1.71 -2.76
CA ARG A 197 16.13 -0.67 -2.39
C ARG A 197 15.99 0.66 -3.15
N ASN A 198 15.24 0.67 -4.25
CA ASN A 198 14.93 1.89 -5.00
C ASN A 198 14.08 2.89 -4.20
N ARG A 199 13.49 2.43 -3.09
CA ARG A 199 12.69 3.24 -2.16
C ARG A 199 13.53 4.07 -1.19
N VAL A 200 14.85 3.91 -1.15
CA VAL A 200 15.72 4.60 -0.18
C VAL A 200 16.95 5.21 -0.83
N ASP A 201 17.34 6.39 -0.33
CA ASP A 201 18.58 7.07 -0.69
C ASP A 201 19.52 7.08 0.51
N MET A 202 20.44 6.12 0.58
CA MET A 202 21.34 6.02 1.73
C MET A 202 22.23 7.26 1.92
N THR A 203 22.49 8.07 0.89
CA THR A 203 23.22 9.33 1.06
C THR A 203 22.39 10.34 1.85
N LEU A 204 21.08 10.41 1.58
CA LEU A 204 20.16 11.24 2.36
C LEU A 204 20.07 10.78 3.82
N LEU A 205 20.10 9.47 4.08
CA LEU A 205 20.04 8.91 5.45
C LEU A 205 21.13 9.45 6.39
N GLU A 206 22.31 9.81 5.85
CA GLU A 206 23.42 10.38 6.62
C GLU A 206 23.22 11.85 6.99
N GLN A 207 22.33 12.54 6.28
CA GLN A 207 22.10 13.97 6.40
C GLN A 207 20.91 14.30 7.32
N ILE A 208 20.07 13.32 7.64
CA ILE A 208 18.83 13.51 8.41
C ILE A 208 18.80 12.68 9.69
N ASN A 209 18.28 13.27 10.78
CA ASN A 209 18.15 12.55 12.04
C ASN A 209 16.85 11.73 12.10
N LEU A 210 16.90 10.50 11.61
CA LEU A 210 15.76 9.58 11.68
C LEU A 210 15.61 8.89 13.04
N SER A 211 14.36 8.66 13.44
CA SER A 211 14.04 7.75 14.54
C SER A 211 14.56 6.33 14.27
N SER A 212 14.86 5.57 15.32
CA SER A 212 15.35 4.19 15.21
C SER A 212 14.42 3.30 14.38
N LEU A 213 13.10 3.49 14.53
CA LEU A 213 12.09 2.77 13.76
C LEU A 213 12.20 3.12 12.26
N SER A 214 12.29 4.40 11.90
CA SER A 214 12.43 4.79 10.50
C SER A 214 13.72 4.25 9.89
N LYS A 215 14.85 4.30 10.61
CA LYS A 215 16.12 3.69 10.17
C LYS A 215 15.97 2.20 9.88
N ILE A 216 15.29 1.44 10.74
CA ILE A 216 15.02 0.00 10.52
C ILE A 216 14.23 -0.20 9.23
N HIS A 217 13.17 0.59 8.99
CA HIS A 217 12.43 0.53 7.73
C HIS A 217 13.32 0.82 6.53
N TRP A 218 14.17 1.85 6.60
CA TRP A 218 15.09 2.17 5.51
C TRP A 218 16.04 1.02 5.18
N PHE A 219 16.64 0.40 6.21
CA PHE A 219 17.50 -0.76 6.02
C PHE A 219 16.73 -1.99 5.49
N LYS A 220 15.45 -2.17 5.85
CA LYS A 220 14.58 -3.20 5.26
C LYS A 220 14.52 -3.07 3.74
N HIS A 221 14.31 -1.84 3.24
CA HIS A 221 14.32 -1.59 1.80
C HIS A 221 15.72 -1.76 1.21
N TYR A 222 16.73 -1.18 1.85
CA TYR A 222 18.10 -1.17 1.35
C TYR A 222 18.66 -2.57 1.07
N TYR A 223 18.35 -3.55 1.92
CA TYR A 223 18.77 -4.94 1.78
C TYR A 223 17.91 -5.77 0.81
N THR A 224 16.75 -5.26 0.40
CA THR A 224 15.88 -5.95 -0.54
C THR A 224 16.25 -5.56 -1.96
N GLN A 225 16.91 -6.48 -2.66
CA GLN A 225 17.43 -6.22 -4.01
C GLN A 225 16.37 -6.38 -5.09
N LYS A 226 15.48 -7.36 -4.94
CA LYS A 226 14.47 -7.69 -5.94
C LYS A 226 13.28 -8.38 -5.30
N ILE A 227 12.09 -8.05 -5.77
CA ILE A 227 10.85 -8.79 -5.52
C ILE A 227 10.19 -9.08 -6.87
N TYR A 228 9.67 -10.29 -7.04
CA TYR A 228 8.89 -10.65 -8.22
C TYR A 228 7.96 -11.82 -7.91
N ILE A 229 6.94 -11.99 -8.74
CA ILE A 229 5.96 -13.05 -8.63
C ILE A 229 6.06 -13.93 -9.87
N SER A 230 6.17 -15.23 -9.66
CA SER A 230 6.13 -16.23 -10.73
C SER A 230 5.36 -17.45 -10.25
N ASN A 231 4.47 -17.99 -11.08
CA ASN A 231 3.67 -19.19 -10.76
C ASN A 231 2.94 -19.12 -9.40
N LYS A 232 2.42 -17.93 -9.05
CA LYS A 232 1.76 -17.64 -7.76
C LYS A 232 2.69 -17.78 -6.54
N THR A 233 4.01 -17.75 -6.74
CA THR A 233 5.04 -17.69 -5.70
C THR A 233 5.65 -16.28 -5.67
N ILE A 234 5.78 -15.72 -4.48
CA ILE A 234 6.46 -14.47 -4.20
C ILE A 234 7.94 -14.78 -3.93
N TYR A 235 8.82 -14.22 -4.72
CA TYR A 235 10.26 -14.34 -4.58
C TYR A 235 10.84 -13.04 -4.02
N VAL A 236 11.60 -13.13 -2.93
CA VAL A 236 12.29 -11.99 -2.31
C VAL A 236 13.79 -12.27 -2.28
N GLN A 237 14.57 -11.41 -2.92
CA GLN A 237 16.03 -11.49 -2.89
C GLN A 237 16.59 -10.46 -1.92
N LEU A 238 17.25 -10.94 -0.87
CA LEU A 238 17.96 -10.12 0.10
C LEU A 238 19.47 -10.18 -0.13
N VAL A 239 20.11 -9.02 -0.05
CA VAL A 239 21.57 -8.86 -0.22
C VAL A 239 22.12 -8.10 0.97
N PHE A 240 23.03 -8.73 1.71
CA PHE A 240 23.67 -8.16 2.90
C PHE A 240 25.19 -8.04 2.73
N PRO A 241 25.86 -7.17 3.50
CA PRO A 241 27.33 -7.19 3.59
C PRO A 241 27.84 -8.41 4.39
N ASP A 242 29.13 -8.71 4.27
CA ASP A 242 29.78 -9.87 4.92
C ASP A 242 29.54 -9.96 6.43
N LYS A 243 29.57 -8.81 7.12
CA LYS A 243 29.39 -8.71 8.56
C LYS A 243 27.91 -8.50 8.92
N SER A 244 27.07 -9.46 8.53
CA SER A 244 25.60 -9.38 8.72
C SER A 244 24.96 -10.52 9.51
N ASN A 245 25.76 -11.42 10.07
CA ASN A 245 25.26 -12.60 10.80
C ASN A 245 24.32 -12.25 11.96
N ASP A 246 24.51 -11.09 12.60
CA ASP A 246 23.71 -10.68 13.76
C ASP A 246 22.30 -10.19 13.40
N TYR A 247 22.03 -9.82 12.15
CA TYR A 247 20.78 -9.17 11.75
C TYR A 247 20.12 -9.69 10.47
N LYS A 248 20.83 -10.41 9.58
CA LYS A 248 20.27 -10.87 8.30
C LYS A 248 18.99 -11.73 8.48
N SER A 249 19.00 -12.65 9.44
CA SER A 249 17.85 -13.50 9.77
C SER A 249 16.71 -12.73 10.44
N LEU A 250 17.02 -11.63 11.14
CA LEU A 250 15.98 -10.77 11.73
C LEU A 250 15.21 -10.01 10.65
N PHE A 251 15.91 -9.48 9.64
CA PHE A 251 15.27 -8.84 8.48
C PHE A 251 14.46 -9.83 7.66
N GLU A 252 15.02 -11.02 7.38
CA GLU A 252 14.28 -12.10 6.71
C GLU A 252 12.97 -12.42 7.44
N LYS A 253 13.06 -12.67 8.76
CA LYS A 253 11.88 -12.98 9.58
C LYS A 253 10.88 -11.83 9.62
N MET A 254 11.35 -10.59 9.71
CA MET A 254 10.49 -9.39 9.71
C MET A 254 9.70 -9.28 8.39
N ILE A 255 10.39 -9.44 7.25
CA ILE A 255 9.77 -9.36 5.91
C ILE A 255 8.80 -10.51 5.71
N ARG A 256 9.26 -11.75 5.95
CA ARG A 256 8.44 -12.96 5.82
C ARG A 256 7.13 -12.85 6.60
N LYS A 257 7.25 -12.57 7.89
CA LYS A 257 6.10 -12.46 8.79
C LYS A 257 5.10 -11.42 8.30
N LYS A 258 5.58 -10.24 7.87
CA LYS A 258 4.70 -9.18 7.42
C LYS A 258 3.95 -9.57 6.14
N ILE A 259 4.62 -10.19 5.17
CA ILE A 259 3.98 -10.69 3.95
C ILE A 259 2.97 -11.80 4.28
N GLU A 260 3.33 -12.76 5.13
CA GLU A 260 2.44 -13.84 5.58
C GLU A 260 1.17 -13.29 6.24
N GLU A 261 1.31 -12.31 7.14
CA GLU A 261 0.18 -11.65 7.80
C GLU A 261 -0.77 -10.95 6.81
N GLN A 262 -0.26 -10.34 5.74
CA GLN A 262 -1.13 -9.77 4.69
C GLN A 262 -1.77 -10.85 3.84
N LEU A 263 -1.01 -11.88 3.46
CA LEU A 263 -1.53 -13.02 2.69
C LEU A 263 -2.66 -13.73 3.43
N ASP A 264 -2.55 -13.93 4.73
CA ASP A 264 -3.60 -14.53 5.56
C ASP A 264 -4.89 -13.71 5.54
N ARG A 265 -4.78 -12.37 5.50
CA ARG A 265 -5.95 -11.47 5.41
C ARG A 265 -6.64 -11.54 4.06
N ILE A 266 -5.88 -11.61 2.98
CA ILE A 266 -6.42 -11.40 1.63
C ILE A 266 -6.68 -12.68 0.86
N ASN A 267 -6.01 -13.80 1.18
CA ASN A 267 -6.00 -14.99 0.31
C ASN A 267 -7.40 -15.56 0.05
N THR A 268 -8.28 -15.54 1.04
CA THR A 268 -9.67 -15.99 0.88
C THR A 268 -10.41 -15.06 -0.09
N ILE A 269 -10.26 -13.74 0.05
CA ILE A 269 -10.88 -12.76 -0.85
C ILE A 269 -10.36 -12.93 -2.29
N LEU A 270 -9.04 -13.10 -2.45
CA LEU A 270 -8.44 -13.33 -3.77
C LEU A 270 -9.00 -14.60 -4.41
N ALA A 271 -9.06 -15.70 -3.66
CA ALA A 271 -9.56 -16.98 -4.15
C ALA A 271 -11.04 -16.89 -4.53
N ASP A 272 -11.89 -16.37 -3.64
CA ASP A 272 -13.33 -16.29 -3.86
C ASP A 272 -13.67 -15.37 -5.04
N SER A 273 -12.99 -14.23 -5.16
CA SER A 273 -13.26 -13.22 -6.20
C SER A 273 -12.74 -13.61 -7.59
N THR A 274 -11.97 -14.70 -7.68
CA THR A 274 -11.31 -15.17 -8.91
C THR A 274 -11.54 -16.66 -9.18
N ASN A 275 -12.56 -17.28 -8.56
CA ASN A 275 -12.87 -18.70 -8.72
C ASN A 275 -11.66 -19.63 -8.44
N GLY A 276 -10.84 -19.28 -7.46
CA GLY A 276 -9.64 -20.01 -7.05
C GLY A 276 -8.42 -19.81 -7.97
N LEU A 277 -8.53 -18.99 -9.01
CA LEU A 277 -7.42 -18.72 -9.93
C LEU A 277 -6.30 -17.91 -9.26
N LEU A 278 -6.60 -17.05 -8.29
CA LEU A 278 -5.61 -16.26 -7.57
C LEU A 278 -5.56 -16.64 -6.09
N SER A 279 -4.42 -17.18 -5.64
CA SER A 279 -4.12 -17.47 -4.24
C SER A 279 -2.62 -17.72 -4.07
N PHE A 280 -2.05 -17.25 -2.96
CA PHE A 280 -0.60 -17.29 -2.69
C PHE A 280 -0.21 -18.21 -1.53
N LYS A 281 -1.12 -19.04 -1.00
CA LYS A 281 -0.95 -19.90 0.20
C LYS A 281 0.50 -20.37 0.44
N ASN A 282 1.22 -19.62 1.29
CA ASN A 282 2.58 -19.86 1.80
C ASN A 282 3.71 -20.00 0.76
N LYS A 283 3.52 -19.47 -0.44
CA LYS A 283 4.55 -19.50 -1.48
C LYS A 283 5.45 -18.26 -1.41
N ILE A 284 6.20 -18.12 -0.32
CA ILE A 284 7.20 -17.07 -0.17
C ILE A 284 8.59 -17.69 -0.12
N GLU A 285 9.34 -17.52 -1.21
CA GLU A 285 10.73 -17.92 -1.31
C GLU A 285 11.63 -16.72 -1.06
N ILE A 286 12.41 -16.77 0.03
CA ILE A 286 13.38 -15.71 0.36
C ILE A 286 14.77 -16.28 0.17
N THR A 287 15.55 -15.68 -0.72
CA THR A 287 16.96 -16.01 -0.93
C THR A 287 17.83 -14.95 -0.30
N ILE A 288 18.82 -15.37 0.49
CA ILE A 288 19.81 -14.48 1.11
C ILE A 288 21.14 -14.68 0.40
N SER A 289 21.74 -13.57 -0.02
CA SER A 289 23.10 -13.55 -0.56
C SER A 289 23.97 -12.54 0.16
N ILE A 290 25.26 -12.81 0.17
CA ILE A 290 26.29 -11.95 0.75
C ILE A 290 27.05 -11.29 -0.38
N ASN A 291 27.23 -9.98 -0.31
CA ASN A 291 28.01 -9.23 -1.29
C ASN A 291 29.33 -8.74 -0.68
N GLN A 292 30.41 -9.38 -1.09
CA GLN A 292 31.79 -9.12 -0.65
C GLN A 292 32.43 -7.92 -1.35
N TYR A 293 31.90 -7.52 -2.52
CA TYR A 293 32.54 -6.55 -3.42
C TYR A 293 31.90 -5.17 -3.40
N ILE A 294 30.64 -5.10 -2.96
CA ILE A 294 29.93 -3.82 -2.80
C ILE A 294 30.06 -3.43 -1.32
N SER A 295 30.52 -2.21 -1.07
CA SER A 295 30.50 -1.55 0.25
C SER A 295 29.06 -1.30 0.71
N ASN A 296 28.26 -2.36 0.80
CA ASN A 296 26.92 -2.29 1.34
C ASN A 296 27.05 -1.86 2.79
N ARG A 297 26.31 -0.80 3.14
CA ARG A 297 26.34 -0.24 4.48
C ARG A 297 25.84 -1.27 5.48
N SER A 298 26.62 -1.52 6.53
CA SER A 298 26.24 -2.41 7.62
C SER A 298 25.11 -1.80 8.45
N PHE A 299 24.27 -2.67 9.01
CA PHE A 299 23.24 -2.24 9.93
C PHE A 299 23.90 -1.74 11.23
N PRO A 300 23.53 -0.53 11.74
CA PRO A 300 24.14 0.02 12.95
C PRO A 300 23.85 -0.86 14.18
N ALA A 301 24.90 -1.16 14.96
CA ALA A 301 24.82 -2.10 16.08
C ALA A 301 23.87 -1.60 17.20
N GLU A 302 23.80 -0.30 17.40
CA GLU A 302 22.92 0.36 18.37
C GLU A 302 21.42 0.14 18.06
N LEU A 303 21.07 -0.12 16.79
CA LEU A 303 19.70 -0.37 16.37
C LEU A 303 19.27 -1.84 16.54
N LEU A 304 20.21 -2.76 16.82
CA LEU A 304 19.94 -4.18 16.88
C LEU A 304 18.93 -4.56 17.97
N LYS A 305 18.98 -3.86 19.12
CA LYS A 305 18.01 -4.05 20.21
C LYS A 305 16.60 -3.72 19.76
N GLU A 306 16.44 -2.64 18.99
CA GLU A 306 15.14 -2.19 18.50
C GLU A 306 14.62 -3.12 17.39
N LEU A 307 15.49 -3.55 16.46
CA LEU A 307 15.13 -4.54 15.44
C LEU A 307 14.60 -5.84 16.06
N LYS A 308 15.28 -6.35 17.10
CA LYS A 308 14.81 -7.54 17.83
C LYS A 308 13.41 -7.32 18.41
N LYS A 309 13.15 -6.17 19.04
CA LYS A 309 11.80 -5.88 19.57
C LYS A 309 10.74 -5.90 18.47
N GLN A 310 11.00 -5.28 17.31
CA GLN A 310 10.06 -5.26 16.18
C GLN A 310 9.72 -6.67 15.68
N VAL A 311 10.69 -7.59 15.68
CA VAL A 311 10.50 -8.98 15.25
C VAL A 311 9.72 -9.81 16.27
N PHE A 312 9.98 -9.63 17.57
CA PHE A 312 9.48 -10.53 18.62
C PHE A 312 8.28 -10.03 19.42
N HIS A 313 7.95 -8.73 19.44
CA HIS A 313 6.84 -8.18 20.26
C HIS A 313 5.51 -7.92 19.53
N ASN A 314 5.44 -8.11 18.22
CA ASN A 314 4.19 -7.92 17.48
C ASN A 314 3.45 -9.26 17.30
N THR A 315 2.75 -9.77 18.31
CA THR A 315 1.79 -10.88 18.13
C THR A 315 0.43 -10.30 17.73
N PRO A 316 -0.15 -10.63 16.57
CA PRO A 316 -1.51 -10.20 16.24
C PRO A 316 -2.52 -10.88 17.19
N LYS A 317 -3.58 -10.17 17.58
CA LYS A 317 -4.78 -10.81 18.14
C LYS A 317 -5.48 -11.60 17.02
N PRO A 318 -6.07 -12.77 17.30
CA PRO A 318 -6.85 -13.53 16.32
C PRO A 318 -7.97 -12.68 15.71
N ILE A 319 -8.14 -12.80 14.39
CA ILE A 319 -8.95 -11.93 13.55
C ILE A 319 -10.46 -12.19 13.72
N ASP A 320 -10.87 -13.41 14.05
CA ASP A 320 -12.29 -13.82 13.92
C ASP A 320 -13.21 -13.27 15.02
N ASP A 321 -12.76 -13.24 16.28
CA ASP A 321 -13.61 -12.77 17.39
C ASP A 321 -13.66 -11.24 17.45
N ALA A 322 -12.54 -10.58 17.15
CA ALA A 322 -12.47 -9.11 17.10
C ALA A 322 -13.27 -8.53 15.93
N LEU A 323 -13.33 -9.22 14.78
CA LEU A 323 -14.14 -8.81 13.65
C LEU A 323 -15.63 -8.95 13.96
N LYS A 324 -16.05 -10.03 14.62
CA LYS A 324 -17.44 -10.21 15.08
C LYS A 324 -17.85 -9.14 16.11
N GLU A 325 -17.02 -8.91 17.12
CA GLU A 325 -17.27 -7.88 18.15
C GLU A 325 -17.30 -6.47 17.56
N TYR A 326 -16.41 -6.18 16.60
CA TYR A 326 -16.43 -4.92 15.85
C TYR A 326 -17.70 -4.74 14.99
N ILE A 327 -18.12 -5.79 14.30
CA ILE A 327 -19.34 -5.80 13.48
C ILE A 327 -20.58 -5.54 14.36
N GLU A 328 -20.69 -6.15 15.53
CA GLU A 328 -21.80 -5.91 16.44
C GLU A 328 -21.81 -4.47 16.98
N ASN A 329 -20.65 -3.94 17.35
CA ASN A 329 -20.53 -2.57 17.86
C ASN A 329 -20.80 -1.50 16.77
N LYS A 330 -20.42 -1.74 15.51
CA LYS A 330 -20.68 -0.79 14.40
C LYS A 330 -22.10 -0.83 13.88
N LYS A 331 -22.79 -1.98 13.91
CA LYS A 331 -24.22 -2.08 13.60
C LYS A 331 -25.08 -1.20 14.50
N ALA A 332 -24.67 -0.98 15.76
CA ALA A 332 -25.35 -0.07 16.68
C ALA A 332 -25.15 1.41 16.32
N LEU A 333 -23.98 1.79 15.81
CA LEU A 333 -23.65 3.18 15.44
C LEU A 333 -24.30 3.65 14.13
N PHE A 334 -24.45 2.76 13.14
CA PHE A 334 -25.04 3.13 11.84
C PHE A 334 -26.57 3.13 11.82
N LYS A 335 -27.24 2.43 12.75
CA LYS A 335 -28.70 2.54 12.94
C LYS A 335 -29.15 3.87 13.56
N GLY A 336 -28.22 4.70 14.03
CA GLY A 336 -28.51 6.00 14.65
C GLY A 336 -28.39 7.22 13.72
N ASN A 337 -27.85 7.07 12.50
CA ASN A 337 -27.49 8.19 11.62
C ASN A 337 -28.19 8.20 10.24
N THR A 338 -29.24 7.41 10.03
CA THR A 338 -30.11 7.56 8.85
C THR A 338 -31.13 8.66 9.09
N CYS A 339 -30.70 9.91 8.96
CA CYS A 339 -31.53 11.09 8.70
C CYS A 339 -30.58 12.24 8.34
N TYR A 340 -30.27 12.40 7.05
CA TYR A 340 -30.11 13.69 6.38
C TYR A 340 -30.41 13.51 4.90
#